data_AF-A0A8S4C1T1-F1
#
_entry.id   AF-A0A8S4C1T1-F1
#
_cell.length_a   1.000
_cell.length_b   1.000
_cell.length_c   1.000
_cell.angle_alpha   90.00
_cell.angle_beta   90.00
_cell.angle_gamma   90.00
#
_symmetry.space_group_name_H-M   'P 1'
#
loop_
_entity.id
_entity.type
_entity.pdbx_description
1 polymer ?
#
loop_
_entity_poly.entity_id
_entity_poly.type
_entity_poly.pdbx_seq_one_letter_code
_entity_poly.pdbx_strand_id
1 'polypeptide(L)' 'VVEALKNQPKLSALRTVVEKESLRHDILRALRYNDLLSNLTFMCGTCLRACYGGVRLSEDLDFTGG' A
#
# COMPACT_ATOMS: atom_id res chain seq x y z
N VAL A 1 -5.38 -2.43 -13.75
CA VAL A 1 -6.23 -1.64 -12.82
C VAL A 1 -6.88 -0.46 -13.52
N VAL A 2 -6.11 0.46 -14.12
CA VAL A 2 -6.64 1.66 -14.79
C VAL A 2 -7.65 1.31 -15.88
N GLU A 3 -7.36 0.33 -16.76
CA GLU A 3 -8.31 -0.13 -17.78
C GLU A 3 -9.58 -0.78 -17.21
N ALA A 4 -9.48 -1.51 -16.10
CA ALA A 4 -10.63 -2.16 -15.47
C ALA A 4 -11.62 -1.15 -14.87
N LEU A 5 -11.14 0.03 -14.46
CA LEU A 5 -11.96 1.08 -13.83
C LEU A 5 -12.49 2.12 -14.84
N LYS A 6 -11.91 2.22 -16.04
CA LYS A 6 -12.30 3.20 -17.07
C LYS A 6 -13.76 3.08 -17.54
N ASN A 7 -14.30 1.86 -17.58
CA ASN A 7 -15.64 1.60 -18.10
C ASN A 7 -16.74 1.65 -17.02
N GLN A 8 -16.42 2.04 -15.78
CA GLN A 8 -17.37 2.11 -14.68
C GLN A 8 -17.33 3.47 -13.98
N PRO A 9 -18.11 4.47 -14.45
CA PRO A 9 -18.11 5.82 -13.90
C PRO A 9 -18.38 5.87 -12.38
N LYS A 10 -19.19 4.92 -11.89
CA LYS A 10 -19.52 4.74 -10.47
C LYS A 10 -18.31 4.40 -9.59
N LEU A 11 -17.23 3.86 -10.17
CA LEU A 11 -16.01 3.49 -9.46
C LEU A 11 -14.91 4.54 -9.58
N SER A 12 -15.20 5.70 -10.17
CA SER A 12 -14.23 6.81 -10.30
C SER A 12 -13.60 7.21 -8.97
N ALA A 13 -14.39 7.24 -7.89
CA ALA A 13 -13.89 7.53 -6.53
C ALA A 13 -12.95 6.45 -5.98
N LEU A 14 -13.12 5.19 -6.39
CA LEU A 14 -12.24 4.09 -5.99
C LEU A 14 -10.90 4.11 -6.72
N ARG A 15 -10.81 4.78 -7.86
CA ARG A 15 -9.58 4.85 -8.65
C ARG A 15 -8.41 5.37 -7.81
N THR A 16 -8.59 6.50 -7.14
CA THR A 16 -7.57 7.09 -6.28
C THR A 16 -7.17 6.15 -5.16
N VAL A 17 -8.13 5.46 -4.54
CA VAL A 17 -7.87 4.51 -3.45
C VAL A 17 -7.01 3.34 -3.95
N VAL A 18 -7.38 2.73 -5.07
CA VAL A 18 -6.64 1.59 -5.63
C VAL A 18 -5.25 2.01 -6.12
N GLU A 19 -5.12 3.17 -6.76
CA GLU A 19 -3.83 3.71 -7.20
C GLU A 19 -2.89 3.94 -6.00
N LYS A 20 -3.38 4.56 -4.93
CA LYS A 20 -2.62 4.74 -3.68
C LYS A 20 -2.25 3.42 -3.00
N GLU A 21 -3.13 2.42 -3.04
CA GLU A 21 -2.84 1.08 -2.50
C GLU A 21 -1.77 0.36 -3.34
N SER A 22 -1.85 0.43 -4.67
CA SER A 22 -0.82 -0.12 -5.56
C SER A 22 0.53 0.55 -5.33
N LEU A 23 0.56 1.89 -5.21
CA LEU A 23 1.79 2.65 -5.03
C LEU A 23 2.55 2.22 -3.76
N ARG A 24 1.86 1.93 -2.67
CA ARG A 24 2.50 1.45 -1.43
C ARG A 24 3.18 0.10 -1.61
N HIS A 25 2.58 -0.82 -2.35
CA HIS A 25 3.22 -2.10 -2.68
C HIS A 25 4.49 -1.88 -3.52
N ASP A 26 4.45 -0.93 -4.45
CA ASP A 26 5.62 -0.61 -5.29
C ASP A 26 6.73 0.07 -4.49
N ILE A 27 6.40 0.97 -3.56
CA ILE A 27 7.37 1.57 -2.63
C ILE A 27 8.00 0.49 -1.75
N LEU A 28 7.20 -0.36 -1.11
CA LEU A 28 7.71 -1.47 -0.27
C LEU A 28 8.63 -2.40 -1.08
N ARG A 29 8.25 -2.71 -2.32
CA ARG A 29 9.07 -3.52 -3.23
C ARG A 29 10.38 -2.82 -3.56
N ALA A 30 10.38 -1.53 -3.87
CA ALA A 30 11.58 -0.76 -4.15
C ALA A 30 12.51 -0.67 -2.93
N LEU A 31 11.97 -0.43 -1.73
CA LEU A 31 12.73 -0.43 -0.48
C LEU A 31 13.40 -1.80 -0.24
N ARG A 32 12.67 -2.90 -0.49
CA ARG A 32 13.22 -4.25 -0.37
C ARG A 32 14.34 -4.51 -1.39
N TYR A 33 14.16 -4.11 -2.65
CA TYR A 33 15.18 -4.31 -3.69
C TYR A 33 16.49 -3.55 -3.42
N ASN A 34 16.42 -2.43 -2.72
CA ASN A 34 17.59 -1.62 -2.34
C ASN A 34 18.14 -1.98 -0.94
N ASP A 35 17.67 -3.07 -0.33
CA ASP A 35 18.05 -3.52 1.02
C ASP A 35 17.87 -2.46 2.14
N LEU A 36 16.93 -1.54 1.95
CA LEU A 36 16.66 -0.43 2.88
C LEU A 36 15.79 -0.83 4.08
N LEU A 37 15.36 -2.10 4.14
CA LEU A 37 14.45 -2.62 5.18
C LEU A 37 15.17 -3.47 6.24
N SER A 38 16.49 -3.65 6.12
CA SER A 38 17.27 -4.61 6.92
C SER A 38 17.18 -4.40 8.44
N ASN A 39 17.06 -3.15 8.90
CA ASN A 39 16.90 -2.80 10.33
C ASN A 39 15.57 -2.09 10.62
N LEU A 40 14.56 -2.30 9.76
CA LEU A 40 13.24 -1.69 9.90
C LEU A 40 12.17 -2.75 10.08
N THR A 41 11.33 -2.59 11.11
CA THR A 41 10.14 -3.41 11.31
C THR A 41 8.91 -2.64 10.82
N PHE A 42 8.21 -3.21 9.84
CA PHE A 42 6.99 -2.64 9.28
C PHE A 42 5.82 -2.78 10.27
N MET A 43 5.12 -1.68 10.57
CA MET A 43 4.13 -1.63 11.64
C MET A 43 2.88 -0.80 11.29
N CYS A 44 1.98 -0.67 12.27
CA CYS A 44 0.75 0.14 12.21
C CYS A 44 -0.32 -0.36 11.21
N GLY A 45 -1.27 0.52 10.86
CA GLY A 45 -2.48 0.20 10.12
C GLY A 45 -2.22 -0.36 8.72
N THR A 46 -1.18 0.12 8.04
CA THR A 46 -0.84 -0.40 6.71
C THR A 46 -0.21 -1.79 6.77
N CYS A 47 0.57 -2.10 7.81
CA CYS A 47 1.04 -3.46 8.07
C CYS A 47 -0.13 -4.42 8.36
N LEU A 48 -1.11 -4.00 9.17
CA LEU A 48 -2.33 -4.78 9.41
C LEU A 48 -3.12 -5.03 8.11
N ARG A 49 -3.27 -4.00 7.26
CA ARG A 49 -3.94 -4.12 5.96
C ARG A 49 -3.21 -5.09 5.02
N ALA A 50 -1.90 -4.93 4.86
CA ALA A 50 -1.10 -5.64 3.87
C ALA A 50 -0.73 -7.07 4.28
N CYS A 51 -0.42 -7.29 5.57
CA CYS A 51 0.10 -8.56 6.06
C CYS A 51 -0.96 -9.43 6.76
N TYR A 52 -2.04 -8.81 7.29
CA TYR A 52 -3.02 -9.49 8.15
C TYR A 52 -4.48 -9.31 7.69
N GLY A 53 -4.72 -8.70 6.52
CA GLY A 53 -6.08 -8.57 5.96
C GLY A 53 -6.96 -7.52 6.65
N GLY A 54 -6.38 -6.50 7.29
CA GLY A 54 -7.11 -5.43 7.94
C GLY A 54 -8.17 -4.76 7.04
N VAL A 55 -9.34 -4.44 7.60
CA VAL A 55 -10.49 -3.90 6.84
C VAL A 55 -10.45 -2.39 6.63
N ARG A 56 -9.74 -1.67 7.50
CA ARG A 56 -9.62 -0.21 7.43
C ARG A 56 -8.58 0.18 6.38
N LEU A 57 -8.93 1.17 5.55
CA LEU A 57 -7.94 1.83 4.70
C LEU A 57 -6.90 2.55 5.57
N SER A 58 -5.65 2.45 5.16
CA SER A 58 -4.51 3.11 5.77
C SER A 58 -3.64 3.60 4.64
N GLU A 59 -3.00 4.77 4.73
CA GLU A 59 -2.25 5.37 3.61
C GLU A 59 -0.76 5.54 3.91
N ASP A 60 -0.36 5.57 5.18
CA ASP A 60 1.03 5.80 5.59
C ASP A 60 1.84 4.51 5.63
N LEU A 61 3.17 4.60 5.50
CA LEU A 61 4.08 3.48 5.72
C LEU A 61 4.88 3.75 6.98
N ASP A 62 4.55 3.04 8.06
CA ASP A 62 5.18 3.20 9.36
C ASP A 62 6.20 2.10 9.63
N PHE A 63 7.39 2.50 10.08
CA PHE A 63 8.47 1.60 10.46
C PHE A 63 9.04 2.01 11.81
N THR A 64 9.39 1.03 12.63
CA THR A 64 10.30 1.23 13.76
C THR A 64 11.69 0.71 13.38
N GLY A 65 12.74 1.41 13.80
CA GLY A 65 14.13 0.98 13.61
C GLY A 65 14.73 0.44 14.90
N GLY A 66 15.48 -0.66 14.82
CA GLY A 66 16.11 -1.30 15.99
C GLY A 66 16.70 -2.66 15.67
#